data_AF-A0A7V3UP18-F1
#
_entry.id   AF-A0A7V3UP18-F1
#
_cell.length_a   1.000
_cell.length_b   1.000
_cell.length_c   1.000
_cell.angle_alpha   90.00
_cell.angle_beta   90.00
_cell.angle_gamma   90.00
#
_symmetry.space_group_name_H-M   'P 1'
#
loop_
_entity.id
_entity.type
_entity.pdbx_description
1 polymer ?
#
loop_
_entity_poly.entity_id
_entity_poly.type
_entity_poly.pdbx_seq_one_letter_code
_entity_poly.pdbx_strand_id
1 'polypeptide(L)'
;MAKSIRVHFRYRLSKGVLRAMKRNMSQVICWLGLLCLCSFSSIPAFAEEKPTTDEFSVPVMPPVHIHPGQTHSPYNTTPPTSGPHVEMHVGEKILKTPVPEEIQVHELEHGAVFIQYNCKDCEELVAKLEKIVRAYDGVFLAPYPKMDALIALTAWGKLAKLKEYDEELIQRFIKNYLGAYPSGKG
;
A
#
# COMPACT_ATOMS: atom_id res chain seq x y z
N MET A 1 35.72 -56.36 -9.87
CA MET A 1 34.46 -55.76 -10.34
C MET A 1 34.60 -54.24 -10.33
N ALA A 2 34.07 -53.59 -11.38
CA ALA A 2 33.92 -52.14 -11.60
C ALA A 2 35.17 -51.24 -11.77
N LYS A 3 35.40 -50.84 -13.03
CA LYS A 3 36.27 -49.76 -13.53
C LYS A 3 35.65 -48.39 -13.20
N SER A 4 36.48 -47.39 -12.90
CA SER A 4 36.11 -45.97 -13.09
C SER A 4 37.26 -45.24 -13.78
N ILE A 5 37.00 -44.82 -15.02
CA ILE A 5 37.93 -44.14 -15.92
C ILE A 5 37.76 -42.63 -15.69
N ARG A 6 38.85 -41.97 -15.29
CA ARG A 6 38.92 -40.52 -15.11
C ARG A 6 39.14 -39.86 -16.48
N VAL A 7 38.09 -39.30 -17.08
CA VAL A 7 38.19 -38.54 -18.33
C VAL A 7 38.45 -37.07 -17.99
N HIS A 8 39.67 -36.60 -18.23
CA HIS A 8 40.02 -35.19 -18.13
C HIS A 8 39.55 -34.43 -19.38
N PHE A 9 38.48 -33.67 -19.27
CA PHE A 9 38.05 -32.76 -20.32
C PHE A 9 38.86 -31.45 -20.23
N ARG A 10 39.88 -31.30 -21.08
CA ARG A 10 40.62 -30.05 -21.25
C ARG A 10 39.91 -29.17 -22.27
N TYR A 11 39.15 -28.17 -21.81
CA TYR A 11 38.68 -27.10 -22.70
C TYR A 11 39.88 -26.21 -23.07
N ARG A 12 40.39 -26.40 -24.29
CA ARG A 12 41.39 -25.53 -24.92
C ARG A 12 40.67 -24.30 -25.47
N LEU A 13 40.56 -23.24 -24.65
CA LEU A 13 40.05 -21.95 -25.10
C LEU A 13 41.00 -21.37 -26.16
N SER A 14 40.47 -20.99 -27.32
CA SER A 14 41.26 -20.41 -28.41
C SER A 14 41.63 -18.95 -28.06
N LYS A 15 42.83 -18.53 -28.46
CA LYS A 15 43.39 -17.19 -28.23
C LYS A 15 42.63 -16.04 -28.94
N GLY A 16 41.50 -16.34 -29.60
CA GLY A 16 40.65 -15.39 -30.29
C GLY A 16 39.56 -14.74 -29.42
N VAL A 17 39.19 -15.35 -28.29
CA VAL A 17 38.07 -14.86 -27.46
C VAL A 17 38.50 -13.81 -26.42
N LEU A 18 39.81 -13.73 -26.11
CA LEU A 18 40.37 -12.85 -25.07
C LEU A 18 40.90 -11.50 -25.58
N ARG A 19 40.54 -11.07 -26.80
CA ARG A 19 41.09 -9.84 -27.42
C ARG A 19 40.04 -8.77 -27.78
N ALA A 20 38.84 -8.83 -27.18
CA ALA A 20 37.79 -7.82 -27.34
C ALA A 20 37.34 -7.21 -26.00
N MET A 21 38.21 -7.24 -24.99
CA MET A 21 38.07 -6.42 -23.80
C MET A 21 39.29 -5.52 -23.71
N LYS A 22 39.03 -4.21 -23.59
CA LYS A 22 40.00 -3.14 -23.30
C LYS A 22 40.79 -2.60 -24.49
N ARG A 23 40.30 -1.48 -25.06
CA ARG A 23 41.03 -0.19 -25.05
C ARG A 23 40.23 0.94 -25.70
N ASN A 24 40.01 1.98 -24.89
CA ASN A 24 39.94 3.40 -25.23
C ASN A 24 38.67 3.82 -26.01
N MET A 25 37.60 4.36 -25.41
CA MET A 25 37.50 5.54 -24.52
C MET A 25 38.45 6.68 -24.92
N SER A 26 37.84 7.74 -25.44
CA SER A 26 38.37 9.06 -25.80
C SER A 26 39.04 9.21 -27.18
N GLN A 27 38.39 10.03 -28.02
CA GLN A 27 38.79 10.54 -29.35
C GLN A 27 38.68 9.45 -30.44
N VAL A 28 37.74 9.48 -31.40
CA VAL A 28 37.67 10.42 -32.52
C VAL A 28 36.21 10.51 -33.01
N ILE A 29 35.57 11.62 -32.65
CA ILE A 29 34.48 12.26 -33.40
C ILE A 29 35.11 12.84 -34.68
N CYS A 30 34.29 12.98 -35.73
CA CYS A 30 34.64 13.44 -37.09
C CYS A 30 35.28 12.31 -37.93
N TRP A 31 34.57 11.69 -38.87
CA TRP A 31 33.99 12.32 -40.06
C TRP A 31 32.99 11.37 -40.76
N LEU A 32 31.93 11.94 -41.34
CA LEU A 32 30.95 11.35 -42.31
C LEU A 32 29.97 10.33 -41.69
N GLY A 33 28.71 10.64 -41.34
CA GLY A 33 27.77 11.53 -42.01
C GLY A 33 26.97 10.80 -43.09
N LEU A 34 26.21 9.74 -42.74
CA LEU A 34 24.99 9.35 -43.48
C LEU A 34 24.14 8.34 -42.67
N LEU A 35 22.99 8.83 -42.18
CA LEU A 35 21.72 8.10 -42.01
C LEU A 35 21.77 6.63 -41.55
N CYS A 36 21.83 6.43 -40.25
CA CYS A 36 21.07 5.35 -39.62
C CYS A 36 20.47 5.90 -38.32
N LEU A 37 19.44 6.74 -38.48
CA LEU A 37 18.49 7.07 -37.44
C LEU A 37 17.73 5.78 -37.12
N CYS A 38 18.32 4.89 -36.34
CA CYS A 38 17.56 3.92 -35.58
C CYS A 38 16.78 4.75 -34.56
N SER A 39 15.56 5.07 -34.97
CA SER A 39 14.45 5.54 -34.17
C SER A 39 14.52 4.82 -32.82
N PHE A 40 15.06 5.52 -31.83
CA PHE A 40 14.86 5.20 -30.44
C PHE A 40 13.38 5.47 -30.21
N SER A 41 12.53 4.51 -30.60
CA SER A 41 11.11 4.54 -30.32
C SER A 41 11.04 4.67 -28.81
N SER A 42 10.79 5.89 -28.35
CA SER A 42 10.60 6.19 -26.95
C SER A 42 9.50 5.23 -26.50
N ILE A 43 9.86 4.20 -25.74
CA ILE A 43 8.85 3.42 -25.04
C ILE A 43 8.18 4.47 -24.16
N PRO A 44 6.90 4.83 -24.40
CA PRO A 44 6.24 5.74 -23.49
C PRO A 44 6.31 5.04 -22.14
N ALA A 45 6.90 5.72 -21.14
CA ALA A 45 6.80 5.29 -19.76
C ALA A 45 5.31 5.04 -19.53
N PHE A 46 4.95 3.78 -19.27
CA PHE A 46 3.59 3.42 -18.89
C PHE A 46 3.39 4.11 -17.54
N ALA A 47 2.88 5.34 -17.58
CA ALA A 47 2.45 6.05 -16.39
C ALA A 47 1.33 5.18 -15.84
N GLU A 48 1.63 4.47 -14.76
CA GLU A 48 0.64 3.75 -13.98
C GLU A 48 -0.48 4.74 -13.69
N GLU A 49 -1.65 4.49 -14.28
CA GLU A 49 -2.78 5.40 -14.23
C GLU A 49 -3.19 5.49 -12.76
N LYS A 50 -2.87 6.64 -12.13
CA LYS A 50 -3.09 6.80 -10.69
C LYS A 50 -4.57 6.56 -10.41
N PRO A 51 -4.91 5.65 -9.48
CA PRO A 51 -6.28 5.27 -9.29
C PRO A 51 -7.14 6.47 -8.93
N THR A 52 -8.27 6.58 -9.63
CA THR A 52 -9.29 7.60 -9.43
C THR A 52 -9.99 7.41 -8.08
N THR A 53 -10.56 8.47 -7.51
CA THR A 53 -11.27 8.51 -6.21
C THR A 53 -12.40 7.48 -6.02
N ASP A 54 -12.82 6.80 -7.08
CA ASP A 54 -13.82 5.73 -7.04
C ASP A 54 -13.24 4.36 -6.72
N GLU A 55 -11.92 4.15 -6.81
CA GLU A 55 -11.30 2.82 -6.61
C GLU A 55 -11.59 2.24 -5.21
N PHE A 56 -11.64 3.10 -4.19
CA PHE A 56 -11.83 2.69 -2.79
C PHE A 56 -13.27 2.74 -2.32
N SER A 57 -14.23 3.08 -3.19
CA SER A 57 -15.64 3.22 -2.80
C SER A 57 -16.28 1.87 -2.48
N VAL A 58 -16.92 1.77 -1.33
CA VAL A 58 -17.74 0.62 -0.92
C VAL A 58 -19.18 1.08 -0.63
N PRO A 59 -20.19 0.19 -0.75
CA PRO A 59 -21.57 0.56 -0.44
C PRO A 59 -21.69 1.11 0.98
N VAL A 60 -22.30 2.29 1.14
CA VAL A 60 -22.49 2.91 2.45
C VAL A 60 -23.72 2.32 3.14
N MET A 61 -23.55 1.91 4.39
CA MET A 61 -24.65 1.50 5.27
C MET A 61 -25.26 2.72 5.99
N PRO A 62 -26.55 2.69 6.35
CA PRO A 62 -27.19 3.77 7.09
C PRO A 62 -26.47 4.11 8.42
N PRO A 63 -26.19 5.39 8.71
CA PRO A 63 -25.55 5.83 9.95
C PRO A 63 -26.56 5.84 11.11
N VAL A 64 -26.84 4.67 11.68
CA VAL A 64 -27.79 4.55 12.80
C VAL A 64 -27.04 4.58 14.13
N HIS A 65 -27.30 5.60 14.96
CA HIS A 65 -26.80 5.60 16.34
C HIS A 65 -27.50 4.51 17.15
N ILE A 66 -26.72 3.71 17.87
CA ILE A 66 -27.19 2.62 18.74
C ILE A 66 -26.62 2.77 20.15
N HIS A 67 -27.27 2.14 21.13
CA HIS A 67 -26.73 2.07 22.48
C HIS A 67 -25.57 1.06 22.58
N PRO A 68 -24.61 1.23 23.52
CA PRO A 68 -23.58 0.24 23.76
C PRO A 68 -24.16 -1.15 24.03
N GLY A 69 -23.71 -2.15 23.26
CA GLY A 69 -24.18 -3.54 23.37
C GLY A 69 -25.52 -3.85 22.68
N GLN A 70 -26.15 -2.87 22.03
CA GLN A 70 -27.35 -3.10 21.23
C GLN A 70 -27.00 -3.93 19.98
N THR A 71 -27.84 -4.91 19.65
CA THR A 71 -27.68 -5.71 18.44
C THR A 71 -27.98 -4.88 17.19
N HIS A 72 -27.24 -5.15 16.12
CA HIS A 72 -27.41 -4.49 14.82
C HIS A 72 -27.12 -5.44 13.67
N SER A 73 -27.46 -5.04 12.44
CA SER A 73 -27.12 -5.79 11.24
C SER A 73 -25.60 -5.86 11.03
N PRO A 74 -25.04 -6.97 10.54
CA PRO A 74 -23.60 -7.08 10.28
C PRO A 74 -23.09 -6.01 9.32
N TYR A 75 -21.85 -5.56 9.52
CA TYR A 75 -21.18 -4.67 8.58
C TYR A 75 -20.93 -5.34 7.23
N ASN A 76 -20.96 -4.56 6.15
CA ASN A 76 -20.73 -5.05 4.80
C ASN A 76 -19.25 -5.04 4.38
N THR A 77 -18.36 -4.51 5.21
CA THR A 77 -16.91 -4.52 4.99
C THR A 77 -16.14 -4.96 6.25
N THR A 78 -14.91 -5.43 6.03
CA THR A 78 -13.98 -5.81 7.09
C THR A 78 -12.60 -5.20 6.79
N PRO A 79 -12.12 -4.20 7.55
CA PRO A 79 -12.81 -3.50 8.66
C PRO A 79 -14.07 -2.71 8.21
N PRO A 80 -14.96 -2.32 9.15
CA PRO A 80 -16.17 -1.58 8.81
C PRO A 80 -15.83 -0.15 8.35
N THR A 81 -16.63 0.37 7.41
CA THR A 81 -16.44 1.72 6.84
C THR A 81 -17.64 2.64 7.03
N SER A 82 -18.78 2.09 7.42
CA SER A 82 -20.04 2.81 7.66
C SER A 82 -21.02 1.88 8.37
N GLY A 83 -22.13 2.42 8.87
CA GLY A 83 -23.23 1.64 9.43
C GLY A 83 -23.60 2.04 10.86
N PRO A 84 -24.27 1.12 11.60
CA PRO A 84 -24.66 1.35 12.98
C PRO A 84 -23.44 1.63 13.87
N HIS A 85 -23.53 2.58 14.78
CA HIS A 85 -22.40 2.95 15.64
C HIS A 85 -22.85 3.60 16.95
N VAL A 86 -21.92 3.69 17.90
CA VAL A 86 -22.16 4.21 19.26
C VAL A 86 -21.54 5.59 19.39
N GLU A 87 -22.20 6.50 20.12
CA GLU A 87 -21.69 7.85 20.38
C GLU A 87 -20.57 7.82 21.44
N MET A 88 -19.45 7.21 21.08
CA MET A 88 -18.26 7.09 21.90
C MET A 88 -17.02 7.32 21.03
N HIS A 89 -16.01 7.95 21.61
CA HIS A 89 -14.77 8.28 20.94
C HIS A 89 -13.61 7.41 21.42
N VAL A 90 -12.62 7.23 20.57
CA VAL A 90 -11.34 6.67 21.01
C VAL A 90 -10.54 7.70 21.81
N GLY A 91 -9.91 7.25 22.91
CA GLY A 91 -9.16 8.15 23.79
C GLY A 91 -7.76 8.52 23.29
N GLU A 92 -7.21 7.76 22.35
CA GLU A 92 -5.83 7.90 21.86
C GLU A 92 -5.76 7.71 20.35
N LYS A 93 -4.75 8.30 19.70
CA LYS A 93 -4.50 8.15 18.25
C LYS A 93 -3.84 6.82 17.88
N ILE A 94 -3.01 6.27 18.77
CA ILE A 94 -2.25 5.04 18.55
C ILE A 94 -2.71 4.02 19.58
N LEU A 95 -3.38 2.96 19.13
CA LEU A 95 -4.01 1.96 19.97
C LEU A 95 -3.27 0.64 19.83
N LYS A 96 -2.90 0.04 20.97
CA LYS A 96 -2.19 -1.25 21.02
C LYS A 96 -3.12 -2.46 21.04
N THR A 97 -4.42 -2.22 21.15
CA THR A 97 -5.48 -3.23 21.19
C THR A 97 -6.54 -2.91 20.15
N PRO A 98 -7.26 -3.92 19.62
CA PRO A 98 -8.35 -3.67 18.68
C PRO A 98 -9.41 -2.75 19.29
N VAL A 99 -9.91 -1.83 18.46
CA VAL A 99 -11.00 -0.93 18.83
C VAL A 99 -12.32 -1.61 18.50
N PRO A 100 -13.37 -1.49 19.35
CA PRO A 100 -14.71 -1.91 18.99
C PRO A 100 -15.14 -1.30 17.65
N GLU A 101 -15.81 -2.10 16.81
CA GLU A 101 -16.15 -1.72 15.43
C GLU A 101 -17.10 -0.52 15.40
N GLU A 102 -18.05 -0.47 16.33
CA GLU A 102 -19.03 0.60 16.48
C GLU A 102 -18.36 1.93 16.86
N ILE A 103 -17.27 1.90 17.64
CA ILE A 103 -16.51 3.11 18.00
C ILE A 103 -15.68 3.58 16.80
N GLN A 104 -15.08 2.65 16.05
CA GLN A 104 -14.35 2.99 14.82
C GLN A 104 -15.27 3.69 13.83
N VAL A 105 -16.46 3.13 13.58
CA VAL A 105 -17.43 3.70 12.62
C VAL A 105 -17.90 5.09 13.04
N HIS A 106 -18.04 5.37 14.33
CA HIS A 106 -18.36 6.71 14.84
C HIS A 106 -17.26 7.73 14.47
N GLU A 107 -15.99 7.41 14.69
CA GLU A 107 -14.89 8.28 14.27
C GLU A 107 -14.88 8.50 12.74
N LEU A 108 -15.15 7.45 11.96
CA LEU A 108 -15.25 7.57 10.50
C LEU A 108 -16.42 8.47 10.08
N GLU A 109 -17.56 8.44 10.80
CA GLU A 109 -18.69 9.36 10.56
C GLU A 109 -18.26 10.83 10.75
N HIS A 110 -17.34 11.06 11.68
CA HIS A 110 -16.75 12.36 11.95
C HIS A 110 -15.52 12.70 11.07
N GLY A 111 -15.34 11.97 9.97
CA GLY A 111 -14.31 12.24 8.96
C GLY A 111 -12.91 11.75 9.35
N ALA A 112 -12.80 10.85 10.34
CA ALA A 112 -11.53 10.24 10.66
C ALA A 112 -11.05 9.28 9.57
N VAL A 113 -9.76 8.97 9.62
CA VAL A 113 -9.15 7.86 8.89
C VAL A 113 -8.55 6.88 9.89
N PHE A 114 -8.87 5.60 9.75
CA PHE A 114 -8.16 4.55 10.45
C PHE A 114 -7.14 3.88 9.53
N ILE A 115 -5.95 3.69 10.07
CA ILE A 115 -4.93 2.77 9.57
C ILE A 115 -5.01 1.53 10.46
N GLN A 116 -5.51 0.43 9.91
CA GLN A 116 -5.52 -0.85 10.61
C GLN A 116 -4.40 -1.76 10.10
N TYR A 117 -3.85 -2.60 10.99
CA TYR A 117 -2.85 -3.61 10.60
C TYR A 117 -3.16 -4.99 11.17
N ASN A 118 -2.75 -6.03 10.45
CA ASN A 118 -2.87 -7.43 10.88
C ASN A 118 -1.58 -8.19 10.57
N CYS A 119 -0.65 -8.17 11.52
CA CYS A 119 0.59 -8.90 11.44
C CYS A 119 1.10 -9.31 12.83
N LYS A 120 1.96 -10.33 12.84
CA LYS A 120 2.73 -10.76 14.00
C LYS A 120 4.18 -10.33 13.80
N ASP A 121 4.87 -9.96 14.89
CA ASP A 121 6.30 -9.61 14.90
C ASP A 121 6.68 -8.58 13.82
N CYS A 122 5.90 -7.50 13.74
CA CYS A 122 5.99 -6.47 12.71
C CYS A 122 6.24 -5.07 13.28
N GLU A 123 7.06 -4.98 14.32
CA GLU A 123 7.36 -3.74 15.06
C GLU A 123 7.89 -2.63 14.14
N GLU A 124 8.71 -2.99 13.14
CA GLU A 124 9.23 -2.02 12.16
C GLU A 124 8.11 -1.41 11.31
N LEU A 125 7.13 -2.22 10.89
CA LEU A 125 5.96 -1.75 10.15
C LEU A 125 5.13 -0.82 11.03
N VAL A 126 4.81 -1.26 12.24
CA VAL A 126 4.00 -0.47 13.19
C VAL A 126 4.68 0.88 13.48
N ALA A 127 6.00 0.90 13.67
CA ALA A 127 6.75 2.14 13.87
C ALA A 127 6.65 3.12 12.68
N LYS A 128 6.66 2.61 11.43
CA LYS A 128 6.43 3.44 10.23
C LYS A 128 5.01 4.01 10.21
N LEU A 129 4.00 3.20 10.51
CA LEU A 129 2.60 3.65 10.57
C LEU A 129 2.37 4.67 11.69
N GLU A 130 2.97 4.47 12.87
CA GLU A 130 2.91 5.43 13.98
C GLU A 130 3.47 6.79 13.57
N LYS A 131 4.59 6.81 12.83
CA LYS A 131 5.18 8.06 12.33
C LYS A 131 4.21 8.84 11.44
N ILE A 132 3.47 8.14 10.57
CA ILE A 132 2.44 8.75 9.72
C ILE A 132 1.30 9.30 10.61
N VAL A 133 0.75 8.49 11.52
CA VAL A 133 -0.38 8.89 12.39
C VAL A 133 -0.05 10.10 13.25
N ARG A 134 1.18 10.23 13.75
CA ARG A 134 1.60 11.39 14.55
C ARG A 134 1.58 12.70 13.77
N ALA A 135 1.63 12.67 12.43
CA ALA A 135 1.64 13.87 11.59
C ALA A 135 0.24 14.43 11.29
N TYR A 136 -0.84 13.70 11.60
CA TYR A 136 -2.21 14.08 11.24
C TYR A 136 -3.16 14.00 12.42
N ASP A 137 -3.97 15.03 12.63
CA ASP A 137 -5.12 14.92 13.54
C ASP A 137 -6.29 14.22 12.85
N GLY A 138 -7.06 13.43 13.60
CA GLY A 138 -8.14 12.60 13.03
C GLY A 138 -7.67 11.35 12.29
N VAL A 139 -6.39 10.97 12.40
CA VAL A 139 -5.88 9.68 11.92
C VAL A 139 -5.58 8.79 13.12
N PHE A 140 -6.01 7.53 13.04
CA PHE A 140 -5.89 6.54 14.10
C PHE A 140 -5.15 5.29 13.63
N LEU A 141 -4.40 4.66 14.52
CA LEU A 141 -3.71 3.38 14.28
C LEU A 141 -4.22 2.33 15.26
N ALA A 142 -4.67 1.18 14.77
CA ALA A 142 -5.08 0.08 15.63
C ALA A 142 -4.85 -1.30 14.98
N PRO A 143 -4.56 -2.36 15.75
CA PRO A 143 -4.57 -3.71 15.21
C PRO A 143 -6.00 -4.14 14.88
N TYR A 144 -6.18 -4.88 13.79
CA TYR A 144 -7.47 -5.43 13.38
C TYR A 144 -7.31 -6.89 12.91
N PRO A 145 -7.37 -7.88 13.82
CA PRO A 145 -7.00 -9.26 13.50
C PRO A 145 -8.01 -10.02 12.61
N LYS A 146 -9.22 -9.49 12.42
CA LYS A 146 -10.29 -10.14 11.62
C LYS A 146 -10.12 -9.92 10.11
N MET A 147 -9.25 -9.02 9.67
CA MET A 147 -9.06 -8.74 8.23
C MET A 147 -8.02 -9.68 7.61
N ASP A 148 -8.10 -9.86 6.31
CA ASP A 148 -7.21 -10.67 5.47
C ASP A 148 -6.00 -9.89 4.92
N ALA A 149 -6.05 -8.55 4.94
CA ALA A 149 -4.98 -7.68 4.47
C ALA A 149 -3.90 -7.44 5.55
N LEU A 150 -2.69 -7.06 5.11
CA LEU A 150 -1.62 -6.66 6.03
C LEU A 150 -1.94 -5.29 6.65
N ILE A 151 -2.38 -4.35 5.81
CA ILE A 151 -2.82 -3.00 6.20
C ILE A 151 -4.18 -2.76 5.56
N ALA A 152 -5.10 -2.16 6.30
CA ALA A 152 -6.32 -1.60 5.74
C ALA A 152 -6.40 -0.10 6.08
N LEU A 153 -6.90 0.69 5.14
CA LEU A 153 -7.18 2.10 5.33
C LEU A 153 -8.69 2.28 5.21
N THR A 154 -9.30 2.87 6.23
CA THR A 154 -10.74 3.08 6.29
C THR A 154 -11.07 4.55 6.50
N ALA A 155 -12.03 5.04 5.73
CA ALA A 155 -12.74 6.30 5.93
C ALA A 155 -14.23 6.04 5.65
N TRP A 156 -15.11 7.02 5.87
CA TRP A 156 -16.54 6.81 5.65
C TRP A 156 -16.85 6.34 4.22
N GLY A 157 -17.32 5.10 4.07
CA GLY A 157 -17.62 4.48 2.77
C GLY A 157 -16.38 4.23 1.88
N LYS A 158 -15.17 4.24 2.44
CA LYS A 158 -13.92 4.03 1.71
C LYS A 158 -13.06 2.95 2.35
N LEU A 159 -12.59 2.01 1.55
CA LEU A 159 -11.71 0.92 1.99
C LEU A 159 -10.58 0.69 1.00
N ALA A 160 -9.35 0.81 1.46
CA ALA A 160 -8.17 0.32 0.75
C ALA A 160 -7.54 -0.84 1.53
N LYS A 161 -7.20 -1.94 0.85
CA LYS A 161 -6.51 -3.10 1.42
C LYS A 161 -5.15 -3.26 0.77
N LEU A 162 -4.09 -3.27 1.57
CA LEU A 162 -2.73 -3.40 1.09
C LEU A 162 -2.12 -4.72 1.57
N LYS A 163 -1.38 -5.36 0.68
CA LYS A 163 -0.61 -6.58 0.97
C LYS A 163 0.79 -6.28 1.50
N GLU A 164 1.28 -5.06 1.28
CA GLU A 164 2.59 -4.57 1.69
C GLU A 164 2.51 -3.09 2.10
N TYR A 165 3.59 -2.57 2.70
CA TYR A 165 3.66 -1.16 3.07
C TYR A 165 3.88 -0.28 1.84
N ASP A 166 2.92 0.60 1.57
CA ASP A 166 3.00 1.63 0.53
C ASP A 166 2.71 3.00 1.16
N GLU A 167 3.77 3.73 1.48
CA GLU A 167 3.65 5.06 2.10
C GLU A 167 2.93 6.07 1.19
N GLU A 168 3.15 6.01 -0.12
CA GLU A 168 2.55 6.97 -1.06
C GLU A 168 1.04 6.76 -1.16
N LEU A 169 0.57 5.51 -1.17
CA LEU A 169 -0.84 5.19 -1.15
C LEU A 169 -1.48 5.57 0.18
N ILE A 170 -0.83 5.28 1.31
CA ILE A 170 -1.33 5.66 2.64
C ILE A 170 -1.52 7.17 2.74
N GLN A 171 -0.48 7.95 2.38
CA GLN A 171 -0.53 9.42 2.41
C GLN A 171 -1.61 9.97 1.46
N ARG A 172 -1.75 9.37 0.27
CA ARG A 172 -2.78 9.75 -0.70
C ARG A 172 -4.20 9.48 -0.17
N PHE A 173 -4.41 8.33 0.46
CA PHE A 173 -5.70 7.97 1.05
C PHE A 173 -6.08 8.96 2.16
N ILE A 174 -5.15 9.24 3.09
CA ILE A 174 -5.37 10.22 4.17
C ILE A 174 -5.72 11.58 3.57
N LYS A 175 -4.92 12.08 2.61
CA LYS A 175 -5.15 13.37 1.98
C LYS A 175 -6.52 13.49 1.31
N ASN A 176 -7.02 12.40 0.72
CA ASN A 176 -8.28 12.42 -0.02
C ASN A 176 -9.52 12.30 0.88
N TYR A 177 -9.41 11.67 2.05
CA TYR A 177 -10.57 11.28 2.84
C TYR A 177 -10.59 11.78 4.28
N LEU A 178 -9.47 12.31 4.79
CA LEU A 178 -9.46 12.95 6.10
C LEU A 178 -10.35 14.20 6.09
N GLY A 179 -11.27 14.29 7.05
CA GLY A 179 -12.28 15.34 7.15
C GLY A 179 -13.47 15.17 6.18
N ALA A 180 -13.57 14.03 5.47
CA ALA A 180 -14.70 13.75 4.61
C ALA A 180 -15.88 13.19 5.43
N TYR A 181 -16.96 13.96 5.52
CA TYR A 181 -18.19 13.56 6.18
C TYR A 181 -19.12 12.77 5.25
N PRO A 182 -20.04 11.97 5.80
CA PRO A 182 -21.19 11.47 5.04
C PRO A 182 -21.89 12.64 4.32
N SER A 183 -22.31 12.41 3.07
CA SER A 183 -23.02 13.41 2.28
C SER A 183 -24.24 13.94 3.04
N GLY A 184 -24.29 15.27 3.25
CA GLY A 184 -25.41 15.96 3.92
C GLY A 184 -25.16 16.41 5.36
N LYS A 185 -23.92 16.33 5.88
CA LYS A 185 -23.54 16.80 7.24
C LYS A 185 -22.51 17.97 7.26
N GLY A 186 -22.50 18.82 6.23
CA GLY A 186 -21.58 19.97 6.12
C GLY A 186 -22.18 21.30 6.56
#